data_AF-A0A2D5YQ67-F1
#
_entry.id   AF-A0A2D5YQ67-F1
#
_cell.length_a   1.000
_cell.length_b   1.000
_cell.length_c   1.000
_cell.angle_alpha   90.00
_cell.angle_beta   90.00
_cell.angle_gamma   90.00
#
_symmetry.space_group_name_H-M   'P 1'
#
loop_
_entity.id
_entity.type
_entity.pdbx_description
1 polymer ?
#
loop_
_entity_poly.entity_id
_entity_poly.type
_entity_poly.pdbx_seq_one_letter_code
_entity_poly.pdbx_strand_id
1 'polypeptide(L)'
;MKRRDFFKKALLGLSALTVAPTVLAEACKAGTAPAGKKVAKNKERLDYVLNAADAKDHKKYKKNAADNPNCGNCKFYEPNKKGKADKEIDGYGRCAMMANKYVSKCGWCKSWRKNS
;
A
#
# COMPACT_ATOMS: atom_id res chain seq x y z
N MET A 1 44.23 -51.57 -16.24
CA MET A 1 43.58 -50.74 -15.20
C MET A 1 42.83 -49.62 -15.91
N LYS A 2 41.50 -49.67 -15.89
CA LYS A 2 40.63 -48.90 -16.79
C LYS A 2 40.33 -47.52 -16.21
N ARG A 3 40.28 -46.53 -17.10
CA ARG A 3 40.04 -45.08 -16.95
C ARG A 3 38.66 -44.72 -16.32
N ARG A 4 38.11 -45.59 -15.47
CA ARG A 4 36.69 -45.67 -15.10
C ARG A 4 36.39 -45.38 -13.63
N ASP A 5 37.40 -45.09 -12.80
CA ASP A 5 37.17 -44.87 -11.36
C ASP A 5 37.34 -43.43 -10.89
N PHE A 6 37.85 -42.51 -11.73
CA PHE A 6 38.09 -41.13 -11.29
C PHE A 6 36.95 -40.14 -11.58
N PHE A 7 36.02 -40.47 -12.48
CA PHE A 7 34.87 -39.62 -12.81
C PHE A 7 33.60 -39.93 -11.99
N LYS A 8 33.74 -40.64 -10.86
CA LYS A 8 32.63 -40.91 -9.91
C LYS A 8 32.44 -39.82 -8.84
N LYS A 9 33.19 -38.70 -8.89
CA LYS A 9 33.12 -37.62 -7.89
C LYS A 9 33.16 -36.23 -8.53
N ALA A 10 32.11 -35.87 -9.25
CA ALA A 10 31.75 -34.46 -9.46
C ALA A 10 30.31 -34.31 -8.91
N LEU A 11 30.17 -34.23 -7.59
CA LEU A 11 29.91 -32.96 -6.90
C LEU A 11 28.71 -32.25 -7.55
N LEU A 12 27.48 -32.70 -7.26
CA LEU A 12 26.65 -32.11 -6.20
C LEU A 12 26.93 -30.61 -6.03
N GLY A 13 26.14 -29.79 -6.73
CA GLY A 13 26.20 -28.34 -6.63
C GLY A 13 25.01 -27.67 -7.30
N LEU A 14 23.80 -28.24 -7.16
CA LEU A 14 22.58 -27.56 -7.54
C LEU A 14 22.21 -26.62 -6.39
N SER A 15 22.84 -25.45 -6.35
CA SER A 15 22.37 -24.34 -5.52
C SER A 15 20.98 -23.95 -6.01
N ALA A 16 19.96 -24.43 -5.31
CA ALA A 16 18.60 -23.94 -5.44
C ALA A 16 18.64 -22.44 -5.10
N LEU A 17 18.59 -21.60 -6.14
CA LEU A 17 18.20 -20.21 -5.97
C LEU A 17 16.80 -20.23 -5.39
N THR A 18 16.70 -20.09 -4.07
CA THR A 18 15.47 -19.69 -3.42
C THR A 18 15.19 -18.28 -3.91
N VAL A 19 14.44 -18.19 -5.00
CA VAL A 19 13.84 -16.94 -5.47
C VAL A 19 12.87 -16.51 -4.38
N ALA A 20 13.38 -15.77 -3.39
CA ALA A 20 12.54 -15.06 -2.46
C ALA A 20 11.74 -14.04 -3.29
N PRO A 21 10.40 -14.09 -3.29
CA PRO A 21 9.63 -13.03 -3.91
C PRO A 21 9.89 -11.78 -3.08
N THR A 22 10.74 -10.89 -3.60
CA THR A 22 10.79 -9.52 -3.13
C THR A 22 9.43 -8.93 -3.43
N VAL A 23 8.54 -8.92 -2.44
CA VAL A 23 7.28 -8.17 -2.49
C VAL A 23 7.69 -6.71 -2.48
N LEU A 24 8.05 -6.21 -3.66
CA LEU A 24 8.15 -4.79 -3.94
C LEU A 24 6.75 -4.26 -3.72
N ALA A 25 6.52 -3.68 -2.55
CA ALA A 25 5.31 -2.91 -2.28
C ALA A 25 5.27 -1.80 -3.32
N GLU A 26 4.50 -2.02 -4.37
CA GLU A 26 4.36 -1.09 -5.48
C GLU A 26 3.92 0.25 -4.87
N ALA A 27 4.78 1.27 -5.03
CA ALA A 27 4.56 2.56 -4.43
C ALA A 27 3.29 3.16 -5.06
N CYS A 28 2.18 3.08 -4.33
CA CYS A 28 0.90 3.62 -4.76
C CYS A 28 1.07 5.13 -4.96
N LYS A 29 1.03 5.58 -6.22
CA LYS A 29 1.13 7.01 -6.57
C LYS A 29 -0.25 7.65 -6.49
N ALA A 30 -0.36 8.75 -5.73
CA ALA A 30 -1.56 9.57 -5.74
C ALA A 30 -1.79 10.13 -7.15
N GLY A 31 -3.02 10.04 -7.65
CA GLY A 31 -3.42 10.65 -8.92
C GLY A 31 -3.56 12.18 -8.82
N THR A 32 -4.20 12.78 -9.82
CA THR A 32 -4.49 14.21 -9.81
C THR A 32 -5.66 14.50 -8.87
N ALA A 33 -5.52 15.51 -8.01
CA ALA A 33 -6.60 15.89 -7.11
C ALA A 33 -7.84 16.38 -7.90
N PRO A 34 -9.06 15.89 -7.58
CA PRO A 34 -10.26 16.25 -8.33
C PRO A 34 -10.62 17.73 -8.18
N ALA A 35 -10.77 18.41 -9.31
CA ALA A 35 -11.16 19.83 -9.35
C ALA A 35 -12.54 20.05 -8.73
N GLY A 36 -12.72 21.17 -8.02
CA GLY A 36 -13.99 21.55 -7.39
C GLY A 36 -14.42 20.68 -6.20
N LYS A 37 -13.62 19.69 -5.78
CA LYS A 37 -13.88 18.87 -4.60
C LYS A 37 -13.02 19.32 -3.41
N LYS A 38 -13.52 19.12 -2.19
CA LYS A 38 -12.76 19.36 -0.96
C LYS A 38 -11.79 18.21 -0.73
N VAL A 39 -10.52 18.42 -1.04
CA VAL A 39 -9.45 17.41 -0.88
C VAL A 39 -8.71 17.63 0.44
N ALA A 40 -8.36 16.56 1.13
CA ALA A 40 -7.52 16.61 2.33
C ALA A 40 -6.09 17.00 1.98
N LYS A 41 -5.50 17.89 2.78
CA LYS A 41 -4.11 18.34 2.58
C LYS A 41 -3.13 17.39 3.27
N ASN A 42 -1.91 17.31 2.75
CA ASN A 42 -0.83 16.57 3.42
C ASN A 42 -0.57 17.16 4.82
N LYS A 43 -0.29 16.29 5.80
CA LYS A 43 -0.12 16.59 7.23
C LYS A 43 -1.30 17.33 7.89
N GLU A 44 -2.52 17.19 7.35
CA GLU A 44 -3.73 17.72 7.97
C GLU A 44 -4.17 16.86 9.17
N ARG A 45 -5.41 17.08 9.65
CA ARG A 45 -6.04 16.32 10.73
C ARG A 45 -5.76 14.83 10.58
N LEU A 46 -5.49 14.18 11.70
CA LEU A 46 -5.16 12.75 11.76
C LEU A 46 -3.80 12.38 11.13
N ASP A 47 -2.89 13.34 10.94
CA ASP A 47 -1.56 13.12 10.37
C ASP A 47 -1.67 12.47 8.98
N TYR A 48 -2.62 12.97 8.18
CA TYR A 48 -2.89 12.43 6.86
C TYR A 48 -1.71 12.67 5.93
N VAL A 49 -1.32 11.65 5.17
CA VAL A 49 -0.32 11.74 4.11
C VAL A 49 -0.90 11.29 2.77
N LEU A 50 -0.48 11.95 1.69
CA LEU A 50 -0.94 11.64 0.33
C LEU A 50 -0.40 10.30 -0.18
N ASN A 51 0.78 9.92 0.29
CA ASN A 51 1.40 8.63 0.03
C ASN A 51 1.65 7.92 1.37
N ALA A 52 1.10 6.71 1.52
CA ALA A 52 1.26 5.86 2.68
C ALA A 52 2.75 5.65 3.07
N ALA A 53 3.66 5.60 2.09
CA ALA A 53 5.09 5.48 2.34
C ALA A 53 5.68 6.64 3.17
N ASP A 54 5.08 7.83 3.13
CA ASP A 54 5.51 8.99 3.93
C ASP A 54 5.18 8.81 5.42
N ALA A 55 4.27 7.89 5.76
CA ALA A 55 3.93 7.56 7.14
C ALA A 55 4.84 6.48 7.74
N LYS A 56 5.88 6.02 7.03
CA LYS A 56 6.77 4.94 7.47
C LYS A 56 7.33 5.12 8.88
N ASP A 57 7.50 6.35 9.36
CA ASP A 57 8.02 6.66 10.69
C ASP A 57 6.96 6.67 11.80
N HIS A 58 5.68 6.70 11.43
CA HIS A 58 4.58 6.74 12.37
C HIS A 58 4.37 5.38 13.06
N LYS A 59 4.36 5.35 14.40
CA LYS A 59 4.23 4.12 15.21
C LYS A 59 3.06 3.22 14.76
N LYS A 60 1.89 3.83 14.53
CA LYS A 60 0.70 3.09 14.06
C LYS A 60 0.81 2.58 12.62
N TYR A 61 1.56 3.25 11.75
CA TYR A 61 1.81 2.74 10.41
C TYR A 61 2.68 1.48 10.49
N LYS A 62 3.82 1.57 11.21
CA LYS A 62 4.73 0.44 11.43
C LYS A 62 4.02 -0.79 12.02
N LYS A 63 3.16 -0.59 13.03
CA LYS A 63 2.39 -1.67 13.66
C LYS A 63 1.52 -2.46 12.66
N ASN A 64 1.08 -1.82 11.58
CA ASN A 64 0.22 -2.43 10.58
C ASN A 64 0.93 -2.59 9.22
N ALA A 65 2.26 -2.49 9.16
CA ALA A 65 3.00 -2.48 7.90
C ALA A 65 2.79 -3.75 7.06
N ALA A 66 2.55 -4.90 7.71
CA ALA A 66 2.23 -6.17 7.06
C ALA A 66 0.94 -6.11 6.21
N ASP A 67 0.01 -5.21 6.54
CA ASP A 67 -1.23 -5.01 5.79
C ASP A 67 -1.09 -4.00 4.63
N ASN A 68 0.10 -3.43 4.43
CA ASN A 68 0.34 -2.32 3.50
C ASN A 68 -0.72 -1.20 3.67
N PRO A 69 -0.78 -0.54 4.83
CA PRO A 69 -1.95 0.24 5.23
C PRO A 69 -2.08 1.51 4.39
N ASN A 70 -3.16 1.64 3.63
CA ASN A 70 -3.48 2.80 2.80
C ASN A 70 -4.98 3.11 2.83
N CYS A 71 -5.42 4.23 2.24
CA CYS A 71 -6.83 4.57 2.18
C CYS A 71 -7.64 3.54 1.40
N GLY A 72 -7.10 2.98 0.31
CA GLY A 72 -7.76 1.98 -0.52
C GLY A 72 -8.15 0.69 0.20
N ASN A 73 -7.42 0.30 1.26
CA ASN A 73 -7.76 -0.83 2.13
C ASN A 73 -8.26 -0.40 3.52
N CYS A 74 -8.73 0.84 3.66
CA CYS A 74 -9.24 1.38 4.91
C CYS A 74 -10.78 1.27 4.99
N LYS A 75 -11.31 0.83 6.14
CA LYS A 75 -12.74 0.75 6.43
C LYS A 75 -13.49 2.09 6.28
N PHE A 76 -12.79 3.21 6.38
CA PHE A 76 -13.39 4.56 6.32
C PHE A 76 -13.36 5.19 4.93
N TYR A 77 -12.73 4.53 3.96
CA TYR A 77 -12.68 4.98 2.58
C TYR A 77 -13.99 4.59 1.88
N GLU A 78 -14.68 5.60 1.36
CA GLU A 78 -16.00 5.49 0.74
C GLU A 78 -15.89 5.87 -0.75
N PRO A 79 -15.29 5.02 -1.61
CA PRO A 79 -15.11 5.33 -3.02
C PRO A 79 -16.42 5.34 -3.81
N ASN A 80 -17.46 4.67 -3.30
CA ASN A 80 -18.75 4.55 -3.98
C ASN A 80 -19.89 4.63 -2.96
N LYS A 81 -20.03 5.78 -2.28
CA LYS A 81 -21.10 5.94 -1.28
C LYS A 81 -22.46 5.90 -1.97
N LYS A 82 -23.22 4.82 -1.76
CA LYS A 82 -24.58 4.63 -2.30
C LYS A 82 -25.45 5.84 -1.99
N GLY A 83 -26.16 6.34 -3.00
CA GLY A 83 -27.07 7.49 -2.88
C GLY A 83 -26.40 8.87 -2.94
N LYS A 84 -25.11 8.98 -3.27
CA LYS A 84 -24.44 10.26 -3.56
C LYS A 84 -23.65 10.19 -4.87
N ALA A 85 -23.57 11.31 -5.58
CA ALA A 85 -22.77 11.45 -6.82
C ALA A 85 -21.23 11.47 -6.57
N ASP A 86 -20.80 11.16 -5.36
CA ASP A 86 -19.40 11.22 -4.93
C ASP A 86 -18.72 9.87 -5.12
N LYS A 87 -18.45 9.54 -6.40
CA LYS A 87 -17.63 8.39 -6.79
C LYS A 87 -16.14 8.72 -6.62
N GLU A 88 -15.30 7.69 -6.64
CA GLU A 88 -13.86 7.84 -6.77
C GLU A 88 -13.54 8.55 -8.10
N ILE A 89 -12.66 9.56 -8.05
CA ILE A 89 -12.23 10.35 -9.20
C ILE A 89 -10.70 10.37 -9.18
N ASP A 90 -10.05 9.87 -10.23
CA ASP A 90 -8.59 9.87 -10.39
C ASP A 90 -7.82 9.30 -9.18
N GLY A 91 -8.37 8.25 -8.57
CA GLY A 91 -7.79 7.63 -7.37
C GLY A 91 -8.03 8.41 -6.08
N TYR A 92 -8.97 9.36 -6.06
CA TYR A 92 -9.44 10.03 -4.85
C TYR A 92 -10.87 9.62 -4.51
N GLY A 93 -11.07 9.12 -3.29
CA GLY A 93 -12.38 8.78 -2.75
C GLY A 93 -12.66 9.55 -1.46
N ARG A 94 -13.93 9.63 -1.07
CA ARG A 94 -14.30 10.30 0.18
C ARG A 94 -13.87 9.47 1.39
N CYS A 95 -13.54 10.14 2.49
CA CYS A 95 -13.26 9.49 3.76
C CYS A 95 -14.11 10.07 4.88
N ALA A 96 -14.88 9.21 5.56
CA ALA A 96 -15.73 9.61 6.68
C ALA A 96 -14.94 10.23 7.84
N MET A 97 -13.73 9.70 8.09
CA MET A 97 -12.83 10.21 9.14
C MET A 97 -12.12 11.52 8.77
N MET A 98 -12.14 11.93 7.50
CA MET A 98 -11.56 13.20 7.02
C MET A 98 -12.63 14.27 6.80
N ALA A 99 -13.68 14.28 7.63
CA ALA A 99 -14.79 15.23 7.53
C ALA A 99 -15.40 15.25 6.13
N ASN A 100 -15.56 14.07 5.53
CA ASN A 100 -16.09 13.88 4.19
C ASN A 100 -15.27 14.47 3.03
N LYS A 101 -14.02 14.89 3.28
CA LYS A 101 -13.08 15.28 2.23
C LYS A 101 -12.65 14.08 1.37
N TYR A 102 -12.21 14.38 0.16
CA TYR A 102 -11.56 13.44 -0.74
C TYR A 102 -10.12 13.20 -0.29
N VAL A 103 -9.72 11.95 -0.25
CA VAL A 103 -8.36 11.49 0.07
C VAL A 103 -7.87 10.62 -1.08
N SER A 104 -6.57 10.70 -1.37
CA SER A 104 -5.93 9.74 -2.27
C SER A 104 -6.11 8.33 -1.72
N LYS A 105 -6.47 7.38 -2.58
CA LYS A 105 -6.49 5.94 -2.32
C LYS A 105 -5.15 5.43 -1.78
N CYS A 106 -4.06 6.04 -2.23
CA CYS A 106 -2.70 5.73 -1.80
C CYS A 106 -2.29 6.42 -0.50
N GLY A 107 -3.13 7.29 0.05
CA GLY A 107 -2.81 8.01 1.28
C GLY A 107 -2.92 7.15 2.54
N TRP A 108 -2.60 7.74 3.68
CA TRP A 108 -2.75 7.10 4.98
C TRP A 108 -3.03 8.15 6.06
N CYS A 109 -3.67 7.78 7.16
CA CYS A 109 -3.78 8.63 8.35
C CYS A 109 -3.77 7.79 9.64
N LYS A 110 -3.56 8.42 10.79
CA LYS A 110 -3.53 7.75 12.10
C LYS A 110 -4.84 7.07 12.50
N SER A 111 -5.95 7.35 11.81
CA SER A 111 -7.22 6.65 12.03
C SER A 111 -7.41 5.45 11.11
N TRP A 112 -6.39 5.06 10.33
CA TRP A 112 -6.45 3.88 9.49
C TRP A 112 -6.89 2.64 10.29
N ARG A 113 -7.74 1.85 9.64
CA ARG A 113 -8.24 0.57 10.11
C ARG A 113 -8.54 -0.28 8.89
N LYS A 114 -8.02 -1.50 8.86
CA LYS A 114 -8.26 -2.49 7.81
C LYS A 114 -9.75 -2.62 7.51
N ASN A 115 -10.10 -2.65 6.23
CA ASN A 115 -11.42 -3.08 5.78
C ASN A 115 -11.60 -4.58 6.12
N SER A 116 -12.76 -4.93 6.65
CA SER A 116 -13.12 -6.33 6.91
C SER A 116 -13.50 -7.04 5.63
#